data_AF-A0A5C7FJG9-F1
#
_entry.id   AF-A0A5C7FJG9-F1
#
_cell.length_a   1.000
_cell.length_b   1.000
_cell.length_c   1.000
_cell.angle_alpha   90.00
_cell.angle_beta   90.00
_cell.angle_gamma   90.00
#
_symmetry.space_group_name_H-M   'P 1'
#
loop_
_entity.id
_entity.type
_entity.pdbx_description
1 polymer ?
#
loop_
_entity_poly.entity_id
_entity_poly.type
_entity_poly.pdbx_seq_one_letter_code
_entity_poly.pdbx_strand_id
1 'polypeptide(L)'
;MIQEATIERILARLESGTDDFNVEIQDFAEAQPNLAAYLTNEDSETLNEDERTLLLFGAIVIYQSVMDERIVRDVISEEIIGQLEEDNYALMPAKGAFRDRLTPFFEESEEEELLAFAEDLIVAEADEDGITKEAREPMFIALKTVIDCLLI
;
A
#
# COMPACT_ATOMS: atom_id res chain seq x y z
N MET A 1 7.18 9.80 10.74
CA MET A 1 7.10 10.19 9.34
C MET A 1 8.32 9.74 8.57
N ILE A 2 8.13 8.74 7.71
CA ILE A 2 9.01 8.39 6.61
C ILE A 2 9.12 9.61 5.68
N GLN A 3 10.33 9.89 5.20
CA GLN A 3 10.58 11.07 4.39
C GLN A 3 10.17 10.84 2.92
N GLU A 4 9.60 11.85 2.28
CA GLU A 4 9.32 11.87 0.84
C GLU A 4 10.56 11.46 0.02
N ALA A 5 11.74 12.01 0.36
CA ALA A 5 13.00 11.70 -0.30
C ALA A 5 13.41 10.21 -0.20
N THR A 6 12.96 9.50 0.85
CA THR A 6 13.17 8.05 0.96
C THR A 6 12.29 7.32 -0.04
N ILE A 7 11.00 7.68 -0.11
CA ILE A 7 10.03 7.09 -1.05
C ILE A 7 10.49 7.30 -2.50
N GLU A 8 10.84 8.54 -2.86
CA GLU A 8 11.33 8.87 -4.21
C GLU A 8 12.57 8.07 -4.60
N ARG A 9 13.51 7.90 -3.66
CA ARG A 9 14.73 7.12 -3.90
C ARG A 9 14.41 5.64 -4.13
N ILE A 10 13.49 5.07 -3.37
CA ILE A 10 13.05 3.69 -3.53
C ILE A 10 12.34 3.50 -4.87
N LEU A 11 11.42 4.41 -5.22
CA LEU A 11 10.74 4.41 -6.52
C LEU A 11 11.73 4.43 -7.69
N ALA A 12 12.63 5.42 -7.70
CA ALA A 12 13.63 5.55 -8.77
C ALA A 12 14.53 4.31 -8.89
N ARG A 13 14.82 3.65 -7.76
CA ARG A 13 15.61 2.41 -7.75
C ARG A 13 14.83 1.26 -8.40
N LEU A 14 13.59 1.03 -8.00
CA LEU A 14 12.74 -0.05 -8.54
C LEU A 14 12.43 0.18 -10.03
N GLU A 15 12.12 1.41 -10.44
CA GLU A 15 11.84 1.75 -11.84
C GLU A 15 13.06 1.63 -12.76
N SER A 16 14.27 1.86 -12.22
CA SER A 16 15.50 1.74 -13.03
C SER A 16 15.81 0.30 -13.46
N GLY A 17 15.09 -0.69 -12.91
CA GLY A 17 15.31 -2.12 -13.16
C GLY A 17 16.67 -2.62 -12.67
N THR A 18 17.32 -1.85 -11.77
CA THR A 18 18.58 -2.22 -11.14
C THR A 18 18.38 -3.39 -10.17
N ASP A 19 17.21 -3.42 -9.52
CA ASP A 19 16.78 -4.52 -8.65
C ASP A 19 15.81 -5.44 -9.41
N ASP A 20 15.91 -6.74 -9.16
CA ASP A 20 14.94 -7.70 -9.68
C ASP A 20 13.69 -7.61 -8.80
N PHE A 21 12.62 -7.00 -9.33
CA PHE A 21 11.36 -6.84 -8.61
C PHE A 21 10.83 -8.16 -8.04
N ASN A 22 11.11 -9.30 -8.68
CA ASN A 22 10.72 -10.61 -8.17
C ASN A 22 11.48 -11.00 -6.89
N VAL A 23 12.75 -10.58 -6.78
CA VAL A 23 13.56 -10.79 -5.56
C VAL A 23 13.00 -9.95 -4.43
N GLU A 24 12.63 -8.70 -4.70
CA GLU A 24 12.03 -7.82 -3.69
C GLU A 24 10.66 -8.33 -3.20
N ILE A 25 9.84 -8.88 -4.11
CA ILE A 25 8.60 -9.58 -3.75
C ILE A 25 8.91 -10.78 -2.83
N GLN A 26 9.93 -11.57 -3.18
CA GLN A 26 10.30 -12.75 -2.41
C GLN A 26 10.79 -12.35 -1.00
N ASP A 27 11.67 -11.37 -0.90
CA ASP A 27 12.19 -10.88 0.38
C ASP A 27 11.07 -10.32 1.26
N PHE A 28 10.12 -9.59 0.67
CA PHE A 28 8.91 -9.13 1.36
C PHE A 28 8.05 -10.31 1.86
N ALA A 29 7.79 -11.32 1.02
CA ALA A 29 6.99 -12.48 1.38
C ALA A 29 7.66 -13.36 2.45
N GLU A 30 8.99 -13.44 2.46
CA GLU A 30 9.74 -14.16 3.50
C GLU A 30 9.73 -13.40 4.82
N ALA A 31 9.83 -12.07 4.79
CA ALA A 31 9.84 -11.23 5.98
C ALA A 31 8.44 -11.04 6.60
N GLN A 32 7.41 -10.89 5.77
CA GLN A 32 6.02 -10.61 6.17
C GLN A 32 5.04 -11.52 5.43
N PRO A 33 5.08 -12.86 5.68
CA PRO A 33 4.30 -13.84 4.92
C PRO A 33 2.78 -13.62 5.00
N ASN A 34 2.27 -13.19 6.14
CA ASN A 34 0.83 -12.95 6.32
C ASN A 34 0.37 -11.70 5.55
N LEU A 35 1.22 -10.67 5.46
CA LEU A 35 0.91 -9.45 4.73
C LEU A 35 0.99 -9.69 3.21
N ALA A 36 1.96 -10.49 2.76
CA ALA A 36 2.02 -10.97 1.38
C ALA A 36 0.82 -11.86 1.03
N ALA A 37 0.41 -12.75 1.94
CA ALA A 37 -0.80 -13.55 1.77
C ALA A 37 -2.06 -12.68 1.70
N TYR A 38 -2.17 -11.64 2.52
CA TYR A 38 -3.27 -10.67 2.48
C TYR A 38 -3.38 -9.99 1.10
N LEU A 39 -2.30 -9.39 0.60
CA LEU A 39 -2.27 -8.69 -0.69
C LEU A 39 -2.54 -9.61 -1.89
N THR A 40 -2.27 -10.90 -1.76
CA THR A 40 -2.52 -11.89 -2.82
C THR A 40 -3.87 -12.58 -2.69
N ASN A 41 -4.48 -12.58 -1.51
CA ASN A 41 -5.82 -13.13 -1.27
C ASN A 41 -6.94 -12.10 -1.45
N GLU A 42 -6.67 -10.80 -1.30
CA GLU A 42 -7.68 -9.75 -1.46
C GLU A 42 -8.44 -9.91 -2.77
N ASP A 43 -9.77 -9.91 -2.64
CA ASP A 43 -10.76 -10.49 -3.55
C ASP A 43 -10.25 -10.65 -4.98
N SER A 44 -9.92 -11.90 -5.33
CA SER A 44 -9.54 -12.34 -6.68
C SER A 44 -10.52 -11.89 -7.77
N GLU A 45 -11.73 -11.45 -7.39
CA GLU A 45 -12.79 -10.99 -8.29
C GLU A 45 -12.82 -9.46 -8.53
N THR A 46 -12.21 -8.65 -7.66
CA THR A 46 -12.32 -7.17 -7.74
C THR A 46 -11.19 -6.54 -8.56
N LEU A 47 -9.94 -7.03 -8.38
CA LEU A 47 -8.76 -6.50 -9.07
C LEU A 47 -8.34 -7.40 -10.24
N ASN A 48 -8.04 -6.77 -11.38
CA ASN A 48 -7.42 -7.42 -12.54
C ASN A 48 -5.90 -7.63 -12.34
N GLU A 49 -5.23 -8.28 -13.30
CA GLU A 49 -3.81 -8.64 -13.19
C GLU A 49 -2.87 -7.41 -13.12
N ASP A 50 -3.18 -6.35 -13.89
CA ASP A 50 -2.40 -5.12 -13.91
C ASP A 50 -2.58 -4.37 -12.58
N GLU A 51 -3.81 -4.28 -12.06
CA GLU A 51 -4.13 -3.67 -10.77
C GLU A 51 -3.45 -4.42 -9.60
N ARG A 52 -3.38 -5.76 -9.65
CA ARG A 52 -2.65 -6.56 -8.64
C ARG A 52 -1.16 -6.31 -8.69
N THR A 53 -0.61 -6.20 -9.90
CA THR A 53 0.81 -5.90 -10.09
C THR A 53 1.14 -4.53 -9.51
N LEU A 54 0.28 -3.54 -9.75
CA LEU A 54 0.41 -2.20 -9.22
C LEU A 54 0.26 -2.15 -7.68
N LEU A 55 -0.71 -2.89 -7.12
CA LEU A 55 -0.89 -3.03 -5.68
C LEU A 55 0.37 -3.60 -5.01
N LEU A 56 0.92 -4.69 -5.56
CA LEU A 56 2.15 -5.30 -5.07
C LEU A 56 3.35 -4.34 -5.19
N PHE A 57 3.44 -3.60 -6.29
CA PHE A 57 4.48 -2.58 -6.46
C PHE A 57 4.38 -1.50 -5.38
N GLY A 58 3.20 -0.93 -5.16
CA GLY A 58 2.97 0.07 -4.11
C GLY A 58 3.30 -0.47 -2.71
N ALA A 59 2.89 -1.69 -2.40
CA ALA A 59 3.18 -2.34 -1.12
C ALA A 59 4.70 -2.52 -0.90
N ILE A 60 5.46 -2.87 -1.93
CA ILE A 60 6.92 -3.03 -1.85
C ILE A 60 7.61 -1.68 -1.64
N VAL A 61 7.17 -0.64 -2.35
CA VAL A 61 7.69 0.73 -2.14
C VAL A 61 7.48 1.15 -0.69
N ILE A 62 6.28 0.96 -0.14
CA ILE A 62 5.95 1.27 1.26
C ILE A 62 6.83 0.44 2.20
N TYR A 63 6.89 -0.87 2.00
CA TYR A 63 7.66 -1.78 2.85
C TYR A 63 9.15 -1.39 2.89
N GLN A 64 9.77 -1.19 1.73
CA GLN A 64 11.18 -0.82 1.67
C GLN A 64 11.43 0.57 2.25
N SER A 65 10.52 1.52 2.06
CA SER A 65 10.63 2.87 2.64
C SER A 65 10.57 2.82 4.16
N VAL A 66 9.68 2.00 4.72
CA VAL A 66 9.62 1.77 6.17
C VAL A 66 10.88 1.07 6.67
N MET A 67 11.35 0.03 5.99
CA MET A 67 12.54 -0.73 6.40
C MET A 67 13.85 0.06 6.32
N ASP A 68 13.91 1.12 5.51
CA ASP A 68 15.09 1.97 5.40
C ASP A 68 15.24 2.92 6.60
N GLU A 69 14.13 3.41 7.16
CA GLU A 69 14.13 4.36 8.29
C GLU A 69 13.75 3.72 9.64
N ARG A 70 13.11 2.55 9.62
CA ARG A 70 12.57 1.87 10.81
C ARG A 70 12.94 0.40 10.81
N ILE A 71 12.86 -0.20 12.00
CA ILE A 71 13.09 -1.64 12.18
C ILE A 71 11.75 -2.30 12.43
N VAL A 72 11.24 -3.02 11.44
CA VAL A 72 10.09 -3.93 11.61
C VAL A 72 10.64 -5.24 12.18
N ARG A 73 10.27 -5.57 13.41
CA ARG A 73 10.90 -6.68 14.16
C ARG A 73 10.13 -7.99 14.13
N ASP A 74 8.81 -7.91 14.05
CA ASP A 74 7.93 -9.06 14.20
C ASP A 74 7.08 -9.26 12.95
N VAL A 75 6.74 -10.51 12.67
CA VAL A 75 5.79 -10.88 11.62
C VAL A 75 4.40 -10.44 12.09
N ILE A 76 3.71 -9.64 11.26
CA ILE A 76 2.35 -9.18 11.58
C ILE A 76 1.38 -10.35 11.47
N SER A 77 0.50 -10.53 12.45
CA SER A 77 -0.48 -11.63 12.44
C SER A 77 -1.68 -11.33 11.54
N GLU A 78 -2.31 -12.38 11.01
CA GLU A 78 -3.55 -12.26 10.22
C GLU A 78 -4.67 -11.52 11.00
N GLU A 79 -4.76 -11.74 12.31
CA GLU A 79 -5.74 -11.08 13.18
C GLU A 79 -5.53 -9.55 13.23
N ILE A 80 -4.27 -9.12 13.32
CA ILE A 80 -3.93 -7.68 13.31
C ILE A 80 -4.23 -7.07 11.95
N ILE A 81 -3.87 -7.77 10.86
CA ILE A 81 -4.13 -7.30 9.49
C ILE A 81 -5.63 -7.09 9.28
N GLY A 82 -6.45 -8.09 9.62
CA GLY A 82 -7.90 -8.00 9.45
C GLY A 82 -8.54 -6.91 10.32
N GLN A 83 -8.07 -6.73 11.56
CA GLN A 83 -8.57 -5.64 12.40
C GLN A 83 -8.25 -4.26 11.84
N LEU A 84 -7.01 -4.04 11.39
CA LEU A 84 -6.60 -2.77 10.79
C LEU A 84 -7.34 -2.47 9.49
N GLU A 85 -7.57 -3.49 8.67
CA GLU A 85 -8.37 -3.36 7.46
C GLU A 85 -9.81 -2.95 7.77
N GLU A 86 -10.47 -3.62 8.73
CA GLU A 86 -11.81 -3.26 9.17
C GLU A 86 -11.87 -1.81 9.71
N ASP A 87 -10.87 -1.41 10.49
CA ASP A 87 -10.77 -0.05 11.04
C ASP A 87 -10.60 0.98 9.91
N ASN A 88 -9.78 0.67 8.90
CA ASN A 88 -9.57 1.52 7.72
C ASN A 88 -10.86 1.65 6.89
N TYR A 89 -11.59 0.56 6.66
CA TYR A 89 -12.91 0.63 5.99
C TYR A 89 -13.92 1.43 6.80
N ALA A 90 -13.90 1.30 8.13
CA ALA A 90 -14.80 2.05 9.01
C ALA A 90 -14.53 3.56 9.00
N LEU A 91 -13.26 3.95 8.81
CA LEU A 91 -12.84 5.35 8.70
C LEU A 91 -13.27 5.98 7.36
N MET A 92 -13.35 5.19 6.29
CA MET A 92 -13.66 5.70 4.95
C MET A 92 -15.14 6.15 4.82
N PRO A 93 -15.41 7.41 4.43
CA PRO A 93 -16.77 7.85 4.18
C PRO A 93 -17.42 7.08 3.03
N ALA A 94 -18.66 6.62 3.19
CA ALA A 94 -19.37 5.83 2.17
C ALA A 94 -19.82 6.63 0.91
N LYS A 95 -19.68 7.95 0.91
CA LYS A 95 -20.12 8.84 -0.18
C LYS A 95 -19.11 9.97 -0.38
N GLY A 96 -18.97 10.40 -1.64
CA GLY A 96 -18.09 11.50 -2.04
C GLY A 96 -17.28 11.12 -3.28
N ALA A 97 -16.52 12.08 -3.82
CA ALA A 97 -15.46 11.72 -4.76
C ALA A 97 -14.39 10.92 -4.02
N PHE A 98 -13.67 10.04 -4.72
CA PHE A 98 -12.65 9.18 -4.10
C PHE A 98 -11.65 9.98 -3.26
N ARG A 99 -11.03 11.03 -3.81
CA ARG A 99 -10.11 11.91 -3.08
C ARG A 99 -10.71 12.53 -1.81
N ASP A 100 -11.95 13.04 -1.88
CA ASP A 100 -12.61 13.64 -0.72
C ASP A 100 -12.78 12.62 0.42
N ARG A 101 -12.99 11.35 0.07
CA ARG A 101 -13.12 10.24 1.03
C ARG A 101 -11.79 9.87 1.68
N LEU A 102 -10.65 10.31 1.13
CA LEU A 102 -9.33 10.04 1.71
C LEU A 102 -8.97 11.04 2.83
N THR A 103 -9.61 12.21 2.87
CA THR A 103 -9.33 13.27 3.86
C THR A 103 -9.17 12.76 5.30
N PRO A 104 -10.07 11.90 5.84
CA PRO A 104 -9.96 11.44 7.23
C PRO A 104 -8.67 10.67 7.52
N PHE A 105 -8.11 9.96 6.53
CA PHE A 105 -6.87 9.20 6.72
C PHE A 105 -5.66 10.11 6.92
N PHE A 106 -5.64 11.30 6.29
CA PHE A 106 -4.57 12.28 6.47
C PHE A 106 -4.70 13.05 7.78
N GLU A 107 -5.92 13.31 8.26
CA GLU A 107 -6.13 14.04 9.52
C GLU A 107 -5.66 13.27 10.76
N GLU A 108 -5.65 11.93 10.70
CA GLU A 108 -5.32 11.05 11.83
C GLU A 108 -3.93 10.42 11.76
N SER A 109 -3.16 10.64 10.68
CA SER A 109 -1.89 9.95 10.42
C SER A 109 -0.66 10.85 10.57
N GLU A 110 0.41 10.31 11.17
CA GLU A 110 1.75 10.94 11.18
C GLU A 110 2.58 10.56 9.93
N GLU A 111 2.02 9.78 9.01
CA GLU A 111 2.67 9.25 7.82
C GLU A 111 2.02 9.78 6.53
N GLU A 112 1.79 11.10 6.50
CA GLU A 112 1.17 11.80 5.37
C GLU A 112 1.87 11.50 4.04
N GLU A 113 3.21 11.37 4.02
CA GLU A 113 3.98 11.10 2.80
C GLU A 113 3.69 9.72 2.20
N LEU A 114 3.53 8.68 3.03
CA LEU A 114 3.17 7.34 2.53
C LEU A 114 1.73 7.29 2.04
N LEU A 115 0.83 8.05 2.69
CA LEU A 115 -0.56 8.18 2.24
C LEU A 115 -0.67 8.96 0.93
N ALA A 116 0.09 10.04 0.79
CA ALA A 116 0.17 10.83 -0.43
C ALA A 116 0.70 9.96 -1.58
N PHE A 117 1.75 9.17 -1.34
CA PHE A 117 2.24 8.20 -2.31
C PHE A 117 1.16 7.19 -2.74
N ALA A 118 0.43 6.59 -1.78
CA ALA A 118 -0.62 5.63 -2.10
C ALA A 118 -1.79 6.28 -2.88
N GLU A 119 -2.17 7.51 -2.52
CA GLU A 119 -3.15 8.29 -3.28
C GLU A 119 -2.66 8.56 -4.70
N ASP A 120 -1.44 9.07 -4.86
CA ASP A 120 -0.89 9.45 -6.16
C ASP A 120 -0.70 8.25 -7.08
N LEU A 121 -0.22 7.12 -6.55
CA LEU A 121 -0.11 5.87 -7.30
C LEU A 121 -1.46 5.45 -7.90
N ILE A 122 -2.52 5.54 -7.11
CA ILE A 122 -3.86 5.13 -7.54
C ILE A 122 -4.47 6.16 -8.48
N VAL A 123 -4.27 7.46 -8.24
CA VAL A 123 -4.92 8.50 -9.05
C VAL A 123 -4.20 8.74 -10.37
N ALA A 124 -2.86 8.69 -10.40
CA ALA A 124 -2.09 8.85 -11.64
C ALA A 124 -2.43 7.74 -12.64
N GLU A 125 -2.38 6.47 -12.20
CA GLU A 125 -2.68 5.30 -13.05
C GLU A 125 -4.17 5.19 -13.40
N ALA A 126 -5.05 5.72 -12.54
CA ALA A 126 -6.46 5.89 -12.85
C ALA A 126 -6.74 6.88 -13.99
N ASP A 127 -5.87 7.87 -14.20
CA ASP A 127 -6.00 8.84 -15.28
C ASP A 127 -5.39 8.32 -16.60
N GLU A 128 -4.54 7.30 -16.54
CA GLU A 128 -3.96 6.58 -17.70
C GLU A 128 -4.79 5.37 -18.18
N ASP A 129 -6.05 5.25 -17.73
CA ASP A 129 -6.96 4.11 -17.96
C ASP A 129 -6.47 2.77 -17.36
N GLY A 130 -5.45 2.78 -16.49
CA GLY A 130 -4.84 1.58 -15.90
C GLY A 130 -5.62 0.99 -14.71
N ILE A 131 -6.35 1.82 -13.96
CA ILE A 131 -7.13 1.39 -12.78
C ILE A 131 -8.63 1.69 -12.96
N THR A 132 -9.45 0.66 -12.77
CA THR A 132 -10.91 0.76 -12.76
C THR A 132 -11.41 1.58 -11.57
N LYS A 133 -12.63 2.14 -11.64
CA LYS A 133 -13.14 2.97 -10.52
C LYS A 133 -13.41 2.13 -9.28
N GLU A 134 -13.78 0.88 -9.49
CA GLU A 134 -14.12 -0.11 -8.49
C GLU A 134 -12.87 -0.59 -7.72
N ALA A 135 -11.69 -0.58 -8.36
CA ALA A 135 -10.43 -0.97 -7.76
C ALA A 135 -9.78 0.09 -6.85
N ARG A 136 -10.06 1.38 -7.07
CA ARG A 136 -9.37 2.48 -6.36
C ARG A 136 -9.52 2.41 -4.84
N GLU A 137 -10.72 2.11 -4.38
CA GLU A 137 -11.04 1.98 -2.96
C GLU A 137 -10.35 0.79 -2.29
N PRO A 138 -10.54 -0.47 -2.75
CA PRO A 138 -9.88 -1.61 -2.15
C PRO A 138 -8.35 -1.48 -2.23
N MET A 139 -7.79 -1.01 -3.36
CA MET A 139 -6.34 -0.80 -3.46
C MET A 139 -5.82 0.21 -2.43
N PHE A 140 -6.53 1.32 -2.21
CA PHE A 140 -6.11 2.30 -1.22
C PHE A 140 -6.18 1.73 0.19
N ILE A 141 -7.27 1.04 0.53
CA ILE A 141 -7.42 0.41 1.85
C ILE A 141 -6.34 -0.64 2.08
N ALA A 142 -6.01 -1.45 1.07
CA ALA A 142 -4.95 -2.44 1.15
C ALA A 142 -3.58 -1.80 1.43
N LEU A 143 -3.22 -0.74 0.69
CA LEU A 143 -1.97 -0.01 0.91
C LEU A 143 -1.96 0.68 2.28
N LYS A 144 -3.08 1.25 2.71
CA LYS A 144 -3.22 1.85 4.05
C LYS A 144 -3.04 0.80 5.15
N THR A 145 -3.64 -0.37 5.00
CA THR A 145 -3.48 -1.49 5.94
C THR A 145 -2.02 -1.94 6.01
N VAL A 146 -1.31 -1.99 4.89
CA VAL A 146 0.14 -2.26 4.85
C VAL A 146 0.91 -1.20 5.63
N ILE A 147 0.62 0.09 5.41
CA ILE A 147 1.24 1.20 6.15
C ILE A 147 1.04 1.01 7.66
N ASP A 148 -0.21 0.82 8.10
CA ASP A 148 -0.51 0.68 9.53
C ASP A 148 0.18 -0.53 10.15
N CYS A 149 0.15 -1.68 9.46
CA CYS A 149 0.77 -2.91 9.92
C CYS A 149 2.27 -2.74 10.18
N LEU A 150 2.97 -2.01 9.32
CA LEU A 150 4.42 -1.83 9.40
C LEU A 150 4.84 -0.79 10.44
N LEU A 151 3.90 -0.04 11.02
CA LEU A 151 4.16 1.06 11.97
C LEU A 151 3.76 0.74 13.41
N ILE A 152 3.26 -0.47 13.67
CA ILE A 152 2.92 -0.98 15.01
C ILE A 152 4.17 -1.05 15.91
#